data_AF-A0A1G8D995-F1
#
_entry.id   AF-A0A1G8D995-F1
#
_cell.length_a   1.000
_cell.length_b   1.000
_cell.length_c   1.000
_cell.angle_alpha   90.00
_cell.angle_beta   90.00
_cell.angle_gamma   90.00
#
_symmetry.space_group_name_H-M   'P 1'
#
loop_
_entity.id
_entity.type
_entity.pdbx_description
1 polymer ?
#
loop_
_entity_poly.entity_id
_entity_poly.type
_entity_poly.pdbx_seq_one_letter_code
_entity_poly.pdbx_strand_id
1 'polypeptide(L)' 'MFTPGQLQFALFFIITFTIVLIIMYRKDLKLHRIYYKNRLWVLLAFLAFIGSLFILKNLLK' A
#
# COMPACT_ATOMS: atom_id res chain seq x y z
N MET A 1 -17.21 31.22 -9.54
CA MET A 1 -15.99 32.06 -9.64
C MET A 1 -15.34 32.02 -8.27
N PHE A 2 -14.09 31.57 -8.17
CA PHE A 2 -13.42 31.51 -6.88
C PHE A 2 -12.99 32.91 -6.46
N THR A 3 -13.29 33.29 -5.22
CA THR A 3 -12.80 34.55 -4.67
C THR A 3 -11.32 34.42 -4.30
N PRO A 4 -10.55 35.52 -4.26
CA PRO A 4 -9.15 35.49 -3.84
C PRO A 4 -8.95 34.82 -2.47
N GLY A 5 -9.87 35.06 -1.52
CA GLY A 5 -9.83 34.43 -0.20
C GLY A 5 -10.08 32.92 -0.22
N GLN A 6 -10.93 32.42 -1.14
CA GLN A 6 -11.17 31.00 -1.30
C GLN A 6 -9.95 30.27 -1.84
N LEU A 7 -9.22 30.87 -2.80
CA LEU A 7 -7.97 30.32 -3.32
C LEU A 7 -6.89 30.25 -2.25
N GLN A 8 -6.76 31.30 -1.44
CA GLN A 8 -5.76 31.36 -0.37
C GLN A 8 -6.04 30.32 0.73
N PHE A 9 -7.30 30.18 1.12
CA PHE A 9 -7.74 29.15 2.07
C PHE A 9 -7.50 27.74 1.53
N ALA A 10 -7.86 27.47 0.27
CA ALA A 10 -7.68 26.17 -0.35
C ALA A 10 -6.20 25.75 -0.38
N LEU A 11 -5.31 26.69 -0.72
CA LEU A 11 -3.87 26.44 -0.75
C LEU A 11 -3.32 26.14 0.64
N PHE A 12 -3.69 26.94 1.65
CA PHE A 12 -3.31 26.71 3.05
C PHE A 12 -3.84 25.37 3.57
N PHE A 13 -5.10 25.04 3.27
CA PHE A 13 -5.75 23.81 3.67
C PHE A 13 -5.04 22.59 3.07
N ILE A 14 -4.79 22.59 1.76
CA ILE A 14 -4.12 21.46 1.08
C ILE A 14 -2.73 21.22 1.67
N ILE A 15 -1.95 22.28 1.90
CA ILE A 15 -0.59 22.15 2.46
C ILE A 15 -0.65 21.57 3.88
N THR A 16 -1.46 22.16 4.75
CA THR A 16 -1.59 21.73 6.15
C THR A 16 -2.11 20.31 6.23
N PHE A 17 -3.16 20.00 5.48
CA PHE A 17 -3.77 18.68 5.43
C PHE A 17 -2.80 17.62 4.91
N THR A 18 -2.05 17.92 3.85
CA THR A 18 -1.02 17.02 3.31
C THR A 18 0.09 16.74 4.33
N ILE A 19 0.56 17.76 5.06
CA ILE A 19 1.57 17.57 6.11
C ILE A 19 1.04 16.65 7.22
N VAL A 20 -0.20 16.86 7.67
CA VAL A 20 -0.84 16.01 8.69
C VAL A 20 -0.95 14.56 8.21
N LEU A 21 -1.39 14.33 6.96
CA LEU A 21 -1.45 12.99 6.36
C LEU A 21 -0.08 12.32 6.32
N ILE A 22 0.97 13.03 5.89
CA ILE A 22 2.33 12.48 5.85
C ILE A 22 2.79 12.05 7.25
N ILE A 23 2.54 12.87 8.27
CA ILE A 23 2.92 12.55 9.66
C ILE A 23 2.16 11.33 10.17
N MET A 24 0.86 11.23 9.89
CA MET A 24 0.01 10.10 10.29
C MET A 24 0.51 8.81 9.62
N TYR A 25 0.62 8.77 8.28
CA TYR A 25 0.99 7.56 7.55
C TYR A 25 2.46 7.14 7.74
N ARG A 26 3.34 8.06 8.13
CA ARG A 26 4.72 7.71 8.51
C ARG A 26 4.78 6.76 9.71
N LYS A 27 3.84 6.87 10.66
CA LYS A 27 3.77 5.93 11.79
C LYS A 27 3.31 4.55 11.33
N ASP A 28 2.38 4.52 10.38
CA ASP A 28 1.85 3.27 9.83
C ASP A 28 2.89 2.49 9.02
N LEU A 29 3.80 3.18 8.31
CA LEU A 29 4.94 2.55 7.62
C LEU A 29 5.81 1.72 8.56
N LYS A 30 6.03 2.19 9.80
CA LYS A 30 6.78 1.43 10.81
C LYS A 30 5.99 0.20 11.26
N LEU A 31 4.69 0.35 11.44
CA LEU A 31 3.78 -0.72 11.85
C LEU A 31 3.67 -1.82 10.76
N HIS A 32 3.60 -1.42 9.49
CA HIS A 32 3.56 -2.32 8.35
C HIS A 32 4.82 -3.19 8.27
N ARG A 33 6.00 -2.62 8.57
CA ARG A 33 7.25 -3.39 8.62
C ARG A 33 7.27 -4.41 9.77
N ILE A 34 6.57 -4.16 10.87
CA ILE A 34 6.49 -5.07 12.03
C ILE A 34 5.53 -6.23 11.74
N TYR A 35 4.29 -5.94 11.35
CA TYR A 35 3.26 -6.97 11.20
C TYR A 35 3.24 -7.66 9.84
N TYR A 36 3.67 -6.99 8.76
CA TYR A 36 3.75 -7.57 7.42
C TYR A 36 5.18 -7.94 7.00
N LYS A 37 6.07 -8.10 7.99
CA LYS A 37 7.38 -8.70 7.75
C LYS A 37 7.16 -10.08 7.12
N ASN A 38 7.93 -10.42 6.08
CA ASN A 38 7.84 -11.69 5.36
C ASN A 38 6.58 -11.93 4.52
N ARG A 39 5.76 -10.92 4.21
CA ARG A 39 4.60 -11.06 3.29
C ARG A 39 4.95 -11.68 1.91
N LEU A 40 6.19 -11.50 1.46
CA LEU A 40 6.68 -12.12 0.22
C LEU A 40 6.79 -13.64 0.30
N TRP A 41 6.98 -14.22 1.49
CA TRP A 41 6.99 -15.68 1.67
C TRP A 41 5.61 -16.29 1.44
N VAL A 42 4.55 -15.60 1.86
CA VAL A 42 3.17 -16.03 1.59
C VAL A 42 2.91 -16.00 0.08
N LEU A 43 3.36 -14.95 -0.61
CA LEU A 43 3.25 -14.85 -2.08
C LEU A 43 4.03 -15.97 -2.79
N LEU A 44 5.26 -16.24 -2.35
CA LEU A 44 6.09 -17.31 -2.91
C LEU A 44 5.47 -18.68 -2.69
N ALA A 45 4.94 -18.96 -1.49
CA ALA A 45 4.23 -20.21 -1.21
C ALA A 45 2.99 -20.37 -2.10
N PHE A 46 2.25 -19.29 -2.32
CA PHE A 46 1.07 -19.30 -3.20
C PHE A 46 1.44 -19.56 -4.67
N LEU A 47 2.48 -18.89 -5.18
CA LEU A 47 3.00 -19.12 -6.53
C LEU A 47 3.56 -20.54 -6.70
N ALA A 48 4.28 -21.05 -5.69
CA ALA A 48 4.78 -22.42 -5.68
C ALA A 48 3.63 -23.44 -5.70
N PHE A 49 2.56 -23.19 -4.93
CA PHE A 49 1.36 -24.01 -4.96
C PHE A 49 0.73 -24.03 -6.35
N ILE A 50 0.52 -22.87 -6.97
CA ILE A 50 0.00 -22.79 -8.35
C ILE A 50 0.91 -23.56 -9.32
N GLY A 51 2.23 -23.35 -9.24
CA GLY A 51 3.19 -24.08 -10.08
C GLY A 51 3.11 -25.59 -9.90
N SER A 52 2.93 -26.06 -8.65
CA SER A 52 2.76 -27.49 -8.36
C SER A 52 1.52 -28.08 -9.03
N LEU A 53 0.43 -27.32 -9.15
CA LEU A 53 -0.78 -27.78 -9.85
C LEU A 53 -0.52 -27.99 -11.35
N PHE A 54 0.27 -27.13 -11.98
CA PHE A 54 0.68 -27.31 -13.38
C PHE A 54 1.58 -28.53 -13.57
N ILE A 55 2.53 -28.75 -12.65
CA ILE A 55 3.40 -29.94 -12.66
C ILE A 55 2.56 -31.21 -12.52
N LEU A 56 1.68 -31.28 -11.52
CA LEU A 56 0.78 -32.41 -11.30
C LEU A 56 -0.13 -32.65 -12.50
N LYS A 57 -0.72 -31.59 -13.09
CA LYS A 57 -1.53 -31.70 -14.31
C LYS A 57 -0.75 -32.32 -15.48
N ASN A 58 0.55 -32.05 -15.59
CA ASN A 58 1.39 -32.61 -16.65
C ASN A 58 1.87 -34.03 -16.34
N LEU A 59 2.01 -34.40 -15.06
CA LEU A 59 2.40 -35.73 -14.61
C LEU A 59 1.24 -36.74 -14.57
N LEU A 60 0.03 -36.29 -14.21
CA LEU A 60 -1.20 -37.09 -14.20
C LEU A 60 -1.92 -37.10 -15.57
N LYS A 61 -1.21 -36.69 -16.63
CA LYS A 61 -1.71 -36.74 -18.00
C LYS A 61 -1.57 -38.13 -18.58
#